data_AF-A0A9X9A2E8-F1
#
_entry.id   AF-A0A9X9A2E8-F1
#
_cell.length_a   1.000
_cell.length_b   1.000
_cell.length_c   1.000
_cell.angle_alpha   90.00
_cell.angle_beta   90.00
_cell.angle_gamma   90.00
#
_symmetry.space_group_name_H-M   'P 1'
#
loop_
_entity.id
_entity.type
_entity.pdbx_description
1 polymer ?
#
loop_
_entity_poly.entity_id
_entity_poly.type
_entity_poly.pdbx_seq_one_letter_code
_entity_poly.pdbx_strand_id
1 'polypeptide(L)'
;TTTVPGAVTFTGNTLGLSPTSPAPGNIFGTLAVFTTVNTALQVPGFPAGTTDEWQLNSSSAILNLPAGSSVLYAELVWAGTFRTDTEDVLPFLNDDITFTTPSGTFAVTPDPATAQQGSVG
;
A
#
# COMPACT_ATOMS: atom_id res chain seq x y z
N THR A 1 -4.17 39.17 -8.27
CA THR A 1 -3.75 37.82 -7.83
C THR A 1 -3.60 36.96 -9.07
N THR A 2 -2.50 36.23 -9.19
CA THR A 2 -2.22 35.36 -10.35
C THR A 2 -2.55 33.93 -9.95
N THR A 3 -3.48 33.28 -10.64
CA THR A 3 -3.77 31.85 -10.43
C THR A 3 -2.77 31.04 -11.26
N VAL A 4 -1.95 30.22 -10.60
CA VAL A 4 -1.05 29.26 -11.27
C VAL A 4 -1.68 27.86 -11.14
N PRO A 5 -1.86 27.10 -12.23
CA PRO A 5 -2.37 25.74 -12.15
C PRO A 5 -1.36 24.81 -11.46
N GLY A 6 -1.82 24.07 -10.45
CA GLY A 6 -1.07 22.96 -9.84
C GLY A 6 -1.42 21.61 -10.46
N ALA A 7 -0.73 20.55 -10.05
CA ALA A 7 -1.03 19.17 -10.42
C ALA A 7 -1.17 18.30 -9.16
N VAL A 8 -2.03 17.28 -9.24
CA VAL A 8 -2.16 16.22 -8.24
C VAL A 8 -1.70 14.92 -8.89
N THR A 9 -0.92 14.12 -8.16
CA THR A 9 -0.40 12.83 -8.66
C THR A 9 -0.53 11.79 -7.56
N PHE A 10 -1.03 10.60 -7.92
CA PHE A 10 -1.06 9.41 -7.07
C PHE A 10 -0.03 8.42 -7.62
N THR A 11 0.83 7.89 -6.75
CA THR A 11 1.93 7.00 -7.15
C THR A 11 2.23 6.01 -6.03
N GLY A 12 2.70 4.81 -6.37
CA GLY A 12 3.14 3.81 -5.38
C GLY A 12 2.00 3.14 -4.60
N ASN A 13 1.03 2.55 -5.30
CA ASN A 13 -0.05 1.79 -4.66
C ASN A 13 0.38 0.34 -4.42
N THR A 14 0.27 -0.13 -3.17
CA THR A 14 0.20 -1.57 -2.91
C THR A 14 -1.16 -2.11 -3.39
N LEU A 15 -1.17 -3.34 -3.91
CA LEU A 15 -2.38 -3.97 -4.39
C LEU A 15 -2.57 -5.32 -3.70
N GLY A 16 -3.81 -5.61 -3.31
CA GLY A 16 -4.26 -6.97 -3.08
C GLY A 16 -4.89 -7.54 -4.35
N LEU A 17 -4.62 -8.81 -4.60
CA LEU A 17 -4.96 -9.55 -5.80
C LEU A 17 -5.95 -10.67 -5.43
N SER A 18 -6.99 -10.78 -6.25
CA SER A 18 -7.93 -11.90 -6.19
C SER A 18 -7.44 -13.04 -7.07
N PRO A 19 -7.59 -14.30 -6.66
CA PRO A 19 -7.46 -15.43 -7.58
C PRO A 19 -8.58 -15.38 -8.62
N THR A 20 -8.33 -15.97 -9.78
CA THR A 20 -9.34 -16.15 -10.83
C THR A 20 -10.28 -17.31 -10.48
N SER A 21 -11.52 -17.24 -10.95
CA SER A 21 -12.47 -18.34 -10.78
C SER A 21 -12.20 -19.47 -11.79
N PRO A 22 -12.28 -20.76 -11.40
CA PRO A 22 -12.55 -21.24 -10.04
C PRO A 22 -11.30 -21.21 -9.15
N ALA A 23 -11.44 -20.70 -7.94
CA ALA A 23 -10.39 -20.73 -6.91
C ALA A 23 -10.70 -21.80 -5.86
N PRO A 24 -9.72 -22.60 -5.39
CA PRO A 24 -9.89 -23.49 -4.25
C PRO A 24 -10.46 -22.74 -3.05
N GLY A 25 -11.39 -23.35 -2.32
CA GLY A 25 -12.02 -22.71 -1.16
C GLY A 25 -12.99 -21.57 -1.48
N ASN A 26 -13.34 -21.36 -2.76
CA ASN A 26 -14.29 -20.33 -3.19
C ASN A 26 -13.88 -18.89 -2.81
N ILE A 27 -12.57 -18.62 -2.75
CA ILE A 27 -12.00 -17.32 -2.35
C ILE A 27 -11.85 -16.33 -3.53
N PHE A 28 -12.45 -16.60 -4.69
CA PHE A 28 -12.45 -15.64 -5.78
C PHE A 28 -13.23 -14.38 -5.35
N GLY A 29 -12.74 -13.20 -5.74
CA GLY A 29 -13.30 -11.91 -5.31
C GLY A 29 -12.79 -11.41 -3.96
N THR A 30 -11.82 -12.10 -3.34
CA THR A 30 -11.17 -11.68 -2.08
C THR A 30 -9.80 -11.05 -2.32
N LEU A 31 -9.22 -10.41 -1.29
CA LEU A 31 -7.83 -9.98 -1.27
C LEU A 31 -6.97 -11.13 -0.72
N ALA A 32 -6.59 -12.09 -1.58
CA ALA A 32 -5.91 -13.30 -1.14
C ALA A 32 -4.37 -13.20 -1.18
N VAL A 33 -3.84 -12.33 -2.05
CA VAL A 33 -2.40 -12.21 -2.32
C VAL A 33 -2.02 -10.74 -2.44
N PHE A 34 -0.84 -10.37 -1.99
CA PHE A 34 -0.32 -9.00 -2.03
C PHE A 34 0.80 -8.85 -3.05
N THR A 35 0.96 -7.65 -3.61
CA THR A 35 2.16 -7.28 -4.37
C THR A 35 3.35 -7.07 -3.45
N THR A 36 4.56 -7.42 -3.89
CA THR A 36 5.81 -7.09 -3.21
C THR A 36 6.89 -6.70 -4.21
N VAL A 37 7.80 -5.80 -3.80
CA VAL A 37 8.97 -5.42 -4.61
C VAL A 37 10.03 -6.52 -4.67
N ASN A 38 9.95 -7.52 -3.78
CA ASN A 38 10.84 -8.67 -3.83
C ASN A 38 10.41 -9.66 -4.92
N THR A 39 10.97 -9.52 -6.11
CA THR A 39 10.64 -10.36 -7.27
C THR A 39 11.11 -11.81 -7.17
N ALA A 40 11.87 -12.17 -6.12
CA ALA A 40 12.20 -13.57 -5.83
C ALA A 40 11.03 -14.32 -5.16
N LEU A 41 10.04 -13.59 -4.62
CA LEU A 41 8.82 -14.17 -4.06
C LEU A 41 7.75 -14.32 -5.13
N GLN A 42 6.99 -15.40 -5.04
CA GLN A 42 5.85 -15.65 -5.92
C GLN A 42 4.87 -16.60 -5.23
N VAL A 43 3.63 -16.18 -5.08
CA VAL A 43 2.54 -17.12 -4.74
C VAL A 43 2.21 -17.94 -5.98
N PRO A 44 2.19 -19.28 -5.92
CA PRO A 44 1.88 -20.12 -7.07
C PRO A 44 0.56 -19.72 -7.75
N GLY A 45 0.59 -19.52 -9.06
CA GLY A 45 -0.58 -19.06 -9.84
C GLY A 45 -0.71 -17.53 -9.98
N PHE A 46 0.14 -16.75 -9.32
CA PHE A 46 0.26 -15.30 -9.47
C PHE A 46 1.61 -14.91 -10.11
N PRO A 47 1.76 -13.69 -10.65
CA PRO A 47 3.05 -13.20 -11.16
C PRO A 47 4.14 -13.17 -10.08
N ALA A 48 5.41 -13.21 -10.48
CA ALA A 48 6.53 -12.93 -9.58
C ALA A 48 6.41 -11.53 -8.96
N GLY A 49 6.93 -11.36 -7.74
CA GLY A 49 6.66 -10.17 -6.93
C GLY A 49 5.31 -10.25 -6.21
N THR A 50 4.91 -11.45 -5.78
CA THR A 50 3.70 -11.67 -4.97
C THR A 50 3.99 -12.45 -3.69
N THR A 51 3.20 -12.19 -2.66
CA THR A 51 3.32 -12.76 -1.31
C THR A 51 1.95 -12.92 -0.68
N ASP A 52 1.75 -13.94 0.13
CA ASP A 52 0.58 -14.11 1.01
C ASP A 52 0.77 -13.42 2.37
N GLU A 53 2.00 -13.08 2.74
CA GLU A 53 2.33 -12.30 3.94
C GLU A 53 2.10 -10.79 3.74
N TRP A 54 1.14 -10.20 4.47
CA TRP A 54 0.79 -8.79 4.33
C TRP A 54 1.92 -7.85 4.80
N GLN A 55 2.78 -8.28 5.72
CA GLN A 55 3.93 -7.50 6.18
C GLN A 55 4.97 -7.27 5.08
N LEU A 56 4.95 -8.11 4.04
CA LEU A 56 5.82 -7.99 2.87
C LEU A 56 5.15 -7.20 1.72
N ASN A 57 3.91 -6.74 1.92
CA ASN A 57 3.18 -5.95 0.94
C ASN A 57 3.91 -4.62 0.70
N SER A 58 4.31 -4.41 -0.54
CA SER A 58 5.11 -3.26 -0.92
C SER A 58 4.90 -2.90 -2.39
N SER A 59 5.20 -1.65 -2.72
CA SER A 59 5.20 -1.16 -4.09
C SER A 59 6.37 -0.21 -4.31
N SER A 60 6.71 0.01 -5.56
CA SER A 60 7.70 1.01 -5.97
C SER A 60 7.19 1.73 -7.19
N ALA A 61 7.35 3.05 -7.24
CA ALA A 61 6.97 3.85 -8.39
C ALA A 61 7.93 5.03 -8.58
N ILE A 62 8.04 5.49 -9.82
CA ILE A 62 8.83 6.68 -10.16
C ILE A 62 7.89 7.88 -10.13
N LEU A 63 8.18 8.85 -9.26
CA LEU A 63 7.50 10.14 -9.25
C LEU A 63 8.27 11.14 -10.12
N ASN A 64 7.75 11.42 -11.32
CA ASN A 64 8.31 12.41 -12.23
C ASN A 64 7.67 13.78 -12.00
N LEU A 65 8.42 14.71 -11.40
CA LEU A 65 7.98 16.10 -11.24
C LEU A 65 8.59 16.98 -12.35
N PRO A 66 7.82 17.88 -12.98
CA PRO A 66 8.37 18.85 -13.93
C PRO A 66 9.47 19.69 -13.30
N ALA A 67 10.51 20.01 -14.07
CA ALA A 67 11.60 20.87 -13.60
C ALA A 67 11.07 22.22 -13.07
N GLY A 68 11.58 22.65 -11.92
CA GLY A 68 11.12 23.86 -11.23
C GLY A 68 9.84 23.69 -10.40
N SER A 69 9.28 22.48 -10.30
CA SER A 69 8.12 22.21 -9.44
C SER A 69 8.52 22.07 -7.98
N SER A 70 7.64 22.50 -7.08
CA SER A 70 7.75 22.27 -5.63
C SER A 70 6.58 21.41 -5.15
N VAL A 71 6.86 20.40 -4.32
CA VAL A 71 5.82 19.65 -3.61
C VAL A 71 5.33 20.52 -2.45
N LEU A 72 4.05 20.91 -2.49
CA LEU A 72 3.43 21.70 -1.42
C LEU A 72 2.93 20.81 -0.27
N TYR A 73 2.52 19.59 -0.60
CA TYR A 73 1.98 18.60 0.32
C TYR A 73 2.17 17.20 -0.27
N ALA A 74 2.49 16.23 0.59
CA ALA A 74 2.50 14.82 0.25
C ALA A 74 2.01 14.04 1.48
N GLU A 75 1.22 13.01 1.22
CA GLU A 75 0.69 12.13 2.25
C GLU A 75 0.75 10.70 1.76
N LEU A 76 1.20 9.81 2.64
CA LEU A 76 1.11 8.37 2.44
C LEU A 76 -0.13 7.88 3.17
N VAL A 77 -1.08 7.32 2.42
CA VAL A 77 -2.36 6.85 2.96
C VAL A 77 -2.44 5.33 2.80
N TRP A 78 -2.85 4.63 3.85
CA TRP A 78 -3.19 3.22 3.81
C TRP A 78 -4.53 2.98 4.51
N ALA A 79 -5.26 1.98 4.03
CA ALA A 79 -6.50 1.52 4.62
C ALA A 79 -6.66 0.03 4.36
N GLY A 80 -7.30 -0.68 5.28
CA GLY A 80 -7.53 -2.11 5.14
C GLY A 80 -8.35 -2.67 6.29
N THR A 81 -8.78 -3.92 6.12
CA THR A 81 -9.37 -4.69 7.22
C THR A 81 -8.31 -4.98 8.25
N PHE A 82 -8.50 -4.53 9.49
CA PHE A 82 -7.50 -4.70 10.55
C PHE A 82 -7.75 -5.90 11.46
N ARG A 83 -8.93 -6.52 11.36
CA ARG A 83 -9.32 -7.67 12.17
C ARG A 83 -10.36 -8.52 11.46
N THR A 84 -10.18 -9.83 11.52
CA THR A 84 -11.13 -10.87 11.12
C THR A 84 -11.18 -11.92 12.23
N ASP A 85 -11.95 -12.99 12.04
CA ASP A 85 -11.96 -14.12 12.99
C ASP A 85 -10.65 -14.92 13.00
N THR A 86 -9.85 -14.80 11.94
CA THR A 86 -8.61 -15.58 11.74
C THR A 86 -7.35 -14.74 11.77
N GLU A 87 -7.47 -13.41 11.77
CA GLU A 87 -6.33 -12.50 11.70
C GLU A 87 -6.59 -11.22 12.50
N ASP A 88 -5.58 -10.79 13.27
CA ASP A 88 -5.64 -9.60 14.11
C ASP A 88 -4.38 -8.77 13.90
N VAL A 89 -4.50 -7.66 13.15
CA VAL A 89 -3.38 -6.75 12.88
C VAL A 89 -3.47 -5.46 13.73
N LEU A 90 -4.38 -5.40 14.70
CA LEU A 90 -4.46 -4.29 15.66
C LEU A 90 -3.12 -3.91 16.30
N PRO A 91 -2.24 -4.86 16.68
CA PRO A 91 -0.97 -4.52 17.31
C PRO A 91 -0.02 -3.70 16.41
N PHE A 92 -0.21 -3.75 15.09
CA PHE A 92 0.68 -3.16 14.09
C PHE A 92 0.12 -1.88 13.45
N LEU A 93 -1.08 -1.44 13.83
CA LEU A 93 -1.72 -0.26 13.20
C LEU A 93 -0.90 1.03 13.32
N ASN A 94 -0.06 1.12 14.34
CA ASN A 94 0.78 2.28 14.62
C ASN A 94 2.24 2.08 14.23
N ASP A 95 2.57 1.00 13.52
CA ASP A 95 3.93 0.75 13.05
C ASP A 95 4.29 1.75 11.94
N ASP A 96 5.56 2.17 11.95
CA ASP A 96 6.08 3.06 10.93
C ASP A 96 6.11 2.38 9.56
N ILE A 97 5.75 3.13 8.52
CA ILE A 97 5.95 2.67 7.16
C ILE A 97 7.38 2.96 6.71
N THR A 98 8.04 1.94 6.16
CA THR A 98 9.36 2.11 5.53
C THR A 98 9.20 2.77 4.16
N PHE A 99 9.66 4.01 4.02
CA PHE A 99 9.61 4.78 2.79
C PHE A 99 11.02 4.98 2.22
N THR A 100 11.26 4.48 1.00
CA THR A 100 12.57 4.55 0.35
C THR A 100 12.57 5.48 -0.85
N THR A 101 13.57 6.34 -0.91
CA THR A 101 13.84 7.28 -2.01
C THR A 101 15.28 7.07 -2.51
N PRO A 102 15.67 7.66 -3.66
CA PRO A 102 17.08 7.67 -4.07
C PRO A 102 18.04 8.30 -3.04
N SER A 103 17.53 9.16 -2.16
CA SER A 103 18.33 9.84 -1.13
C SER A 103 18.46 9.03 0.17
N GLY A 104 17.69 7.95 0.33
CA GLY A 104 17.73 7.10 1.53
C GLY A 104 16.39 6.48 1.91
N THR A 105 16.41 5.75 3.02
CA THR A 105 15.24 5.11 3.63
C THR A 105 14.83 5.86 4.90
N PHE A 106 13.54 6.09 5.04
CA PHE A 106 12.92 6.85 6.11
C PHE A 106 11.80 6.03 6.75
N ALA A 107 11.57 6.27 8.04
CA ALA A 107 10.39 5.78 8.75
C ALA A 107 9.31 6.88 8.70
N VAL A 108 8.10 6.52 8.25
CA VAL A 108 6.94 7.41 8.21
C VAL A 108 6.00 6.98 9.31
N THR A 109 5.97 7.76 10.39
CA THR A 109 5.09 7.53 11.55
C THR A 109 3.63 7.85 11.18
N PRO A 110 2.65 7.05 11.60
CA PRO A 110 1.24 7.36 11.41
C PRO A 110 0.83 8.69 12.06
N ASP A 111 -0.04 9.47 11.40
CA ASP A 111 -0.56 10.72 11.94
C ASP A 111 -1.90 10.49 12.67
N PRO A 112 -1.97 10.68 14.01
CA PRO A 112 -3.20 10.49 14.75
C PRO A 112 -4.32 11.49 14.40
N ALA A 113 -3.99 12.64 13.79
CA ALA A 113 -4.98 13.63 13.39
C ALA A 113 -5.79 13.20 12.16
N THR A 114 -5.20 12.39 11.28
CA THR A 114 -5.86 11.87 10.07
C THR A 114 -6.27 10.41 10.21
N ALA A 115 -5.84 9.72 11.27
CA ALA A 115 -6.23 8.34 11.55
C ALA A 115 -7.75 8.17 11.68
N GLN A 116 -8.28 7.14 11.02
CA GLN A 116 -9.69 6.73 11.10
C GLN A 116 -9.77 5.24 11.39
N GLN A 117 -10.50 4.87 12.45
CA GLN A 117 -10.82 3.48 12.75
C GLN A 117 -12.34 3.35 12.86
N GLY A 118 -12.93 2.57 11.95
CA GLY A 118 -14.35 2.22 11.98
C GLY A 118 -14.51 0.77 12.40
N SER A 119 -15.57 0.46 13.16
CA SER A 119 -16.03 -0.93 13.28
C SER A 119 -16.89 -1.24 12.07
N VAL A 120 -16.58 -2.33 11.36
CA VAL A 120 -17.63 -3.05 10.61
C VAL A 120 -18.49 -3.76 11.65
N GLY A 121 -19.82 -3.55 11.56
CA GLY A 121 -20.80 -4.14 12.48
C GLY A 121 -21.12 -5.59 12.18
#